data_AF-A0A931TMP8-F1
#
_entry.id   AF-A0A931TMP8-F1
#
_cell.length_a   1.000
_cell.length_b   1.000
_cell.length_c   1.000
_cell.angle_alpha   90.00
_cell.angle_beta   90.00
_cell.angle_gamma   90.00
#
_symmetry.space_group_name_H-M   'P 1'
#
loop_
_entity.id
_entity.type
_entity.pdbx_description
1 polymer ?
#
loop_
_entity_poly.entity_id
_entity_poly.type
_entity_poly.pdbx_seq_one_letter_code
_entity_poly.pdbx_strand_id
1 'polypeptide(L)'
;HPLLRHQSRTLRINEETFVEEIAPARTFGFLKEIEMLRQRGLALGGSLENAIVLGETGVLNNALRFEDEFVRHKILDVLGDLALVGYPVMGHLVAHRGGHALHTSFAAKILEERDSWKLVEASIDPAAVKVPVRVPVTSAARLAN
;
A
#
# COMPACT_ATOMS: atom_id res chain seq x y z
N HIS A 1 -15.58 -12.13 4.67
CA HIS A 1 -16.08 -11.52 5.93
C HIS A 1 -17.28 -10.64 5.61
N PRO A 2 -18.35 -10.57 6.41
CA PRO A 2 -19.53 -9.74 6.10
C PRO A 2 -19.23 -8.26 5.82
N LEU A 3 -18.15 -7.74 6.43
CA LEU A 3 -17.64 -6.38 6.25
C LEU A 3 -16.67 -6.23 5.07
N LEU A 4 -16.02 -7.32 4.65
CA LEU A 4 -15.18 -7.38 3.45
C LEU A 4 -15.98 -8.08 2.35
N ARG A 5 -16.99 -7.36 1.83
CA ARG A 5 -17.77 -7.79 0.67
C ARG A 5 -16.90 -7.76 -0.59
N HIS A 6 -17.46 -8.20 -1.71
CA HIS A 6 -16.78 -8.00 -2.99
C HIS A 6 -16.62 -6.49 -3.25
N GLN A 7 -15.37 -6.06 -3.44
CA GLN A 7 -15.03 -4.68 -3.73
C GLN A 7 -14.13 -4.64 -4.96
N SER A 8 -14.37 -3.66 -5.82
CA SER A 8 -13.56 -3.39 -7.01
C SER A 8 -13.41 -1.88 -7.14
N ARG A 9 -12.21 -1.42 -7.51
CA ARG A 9 -11.96 -0.01 -7.81
C ARG A 9 -11.05 0.10 -9.02
N THR A 10 -11.31 1.08 -9.88
CA THR A 10 -10.47 1.45 -11.01
C THR A 10 -10.22 2.95 -10.91
N LEU A 11 -8.96 3.36 -11.02
CA LEU A 11 -8.56 4.76 -10.97
C LEU A 11 -7.30 4.96 -11.80
N ARG A 12 -7.14 6.17 -12.33
CA ARG A 12 -5.88 6.62 -12.92
C ARG A 12 -5.00 7.16 -11.80
N ILE A 13 -3.78 6.64 -11.69
CA ILE A 13 -2.82 7.09 -10.68
C ILE A 13 -1.97 8.23 -11.24
N ASN A 14 -1.94 9.33 -10.50
CA ASN A 14 -1.02 10.46 -10.62
C ASN A 14 -0.68 10.94 -9.19
N GLU A 15 0.11 12.00 -9.05
CA GLU A 15 0.51 12.50 -7.72
C GLU A 15 -0.68 12.90 -6.85
N GLU A 16 -1.60 13.71 -7.39
CA GLU A 16 -2.80 14.20 -6.69
C GLU A 16 -3.68 13.05 -6.20
N THR A 17 -4.10 12.16 -7.12
CA THR A 17 -4.91 10.99 -6.79
C THR A 17 -4.19 10.05 -5.84
N PHE A 18 -2.86 9.89 -5.94
CA PHE A 18 -2.13 9.08 -4.98
C PHE A 18 -2.24 9.69 -3.57
N VAL A 19 -1.94 10.99 -3.42
CA VAL A 19 -1.90 11.69 -2.13
C VAL A 19 -3.29 11.76 -1.49
N GLU A 20 -4.31 12.09 -2.26
CA GLU A 20 -5.66 12.34 -1.72
C GLU A 20 -6.47 11.05 -1.54
N GLU A 21 -6.31 10.09 -2.46
CA GLU A 21 -7.22 8.95 -2.56
C GLU A 21 -6.62 7.61 -2.12
N ILE A 22 -5.30 7.45 -2.14
CA ILE A 22 -4.66 6.13 -1.92
C ILE A 22 -3.75 6.13 -0.70
N ALA A 23 -2.84 7.09 -0.59
CA ALA A 23 -1.88 7.19 0.50
C ALA A 23 -2.51 7.17 1.91
N PRO A 24 -3.70 7.76 2.16
CA PRO A 24 -4.30 7.73 3.49
C PRO A 24 -4.94 6.39 3.87
N ALA A 25 -5.05 5.40 2.96
CA ALA A 25 -5.74 4.14 3.25
C ALA A 25 -4.92 3.23 4.18
N ARG A 26 -5.46 2.98 5.38
CA ARG A 26 -4.77 2.18 6.41
C ARG A 26 -4.77 0.69 6.12
N THR A 27 -3.75 0.02 6.62
CA THR A 27 -3.73 -1.45 6.67
C THR A 27 -4.82 -1.99 7.58
N PHE A 28 -5.15 -3.27 7.42
CA PHE A 28 -6.24 -3.90 8.15
C PHE A 28 -5.96 -5.36 8.50
N GLY A 29 -6.56 -5.83 9.58
CA GLY A 29 -6.45 -7.22 10.03
C GLY A 29 -7.61 -7.63 10.91
N PHE A 30 -7.76 -8.94 11.11
CA PHE A 30 -8.78 -9.47 12.01
C PHE A 30 -8.28 -9.50 13.46
N LEU A 31 -9.15 -9.16 14.41
CA LEU A 31 -8.80 -9.13 15.83
C LEU A 31 -8.12 -10.43 16.29
N LYS A 32 -8.71 -11.59 15.95
CA LYS A 32 -8.17 -12.90 16.29
C LYS A 32 -6.76 -13.15 15.74
N GLU A 33 -6.50 -12.70 14.51
CA GLU A 33 -5.19 -12.84 13.87
C GLU A 33 -4.16 -11.93 14.54
N ILE A 34 -4.55 -10.70 14.87
CA ILE A 34 -3.67 -9.74 15.55
C ILE A 34 -3.29 -10.24 16.95
N GLU A 35 -4.24 -10.79 17.71
CA GLU A 35 -3.98 -11.41 19.01
C GLU A 35 -3.02 -12.60 18.90
N MET A 36 -3.24 -13.46 17.91
CA MET A 36 -2.36 -14.59 17.61
C MET A 36 -0.95 -14.16 17.20
N LEU A 37 -0.82 -13.11 16.39
CA LEU A 37 0.48 -12.55 15.99
C LEU A 37 1.21 -11.96 17.20
N ARG A 38 0.51 -11.23 18.08
CA ARG A 38 1.09 -10.67 19.30
C ARG A 38 1.61 -11.74 20.26
N GLN A 39 0.89 -12.84 20.42
CA GLN A 39 1.35 -13.99 21.22
C GLN A 39 2.65 -14.61 20.67
N ARG A 40 2.94 -14.41 19.37
CA ARG A 40 4.17 -14.85 18.70
C ARG A 40 5.23 -13.75 18.62
N GLY A 41 5.04 -12.62 19.28
CA GLY A 41 5.99 -11.49 19.24
C GLY A 41 5.95 -10.69 17.93
N LEU A 42 4.90 -10.84 17.11
CA LEU A 42 4.69 -10.12 15.86
C LEU A 42 3.63 -9.02 16.02
N ALA A 43 3.60 -8.05 15.10
CA ALA A 43 2.62 -6.95 15.08
C ALA A 43 2.55 -6.14 16.41
N LEU A 44 3.66 -6.07 17.15
CA LEU A 44 3.73 -5.42 18.47
C LEU A 44 3.46 -3.91 18.42
N GLY A 45 3.74 -3.25 17.29
CA GLY A 45 3.44 -1.83 17.07
C GLY A 45 2.03 -1.54 16.55
N GLY A 46 1.19 -2.56 16.31
CA GLY A 46 -0.16 -2.37 15.79
C GLY A 46 -1.09 -1.75 16.84
N SER A 47 -1.85 -0.73 16.45
CA SER A 47 -2.87 -0.07 17.27
C SER A 47 -4.08 0.33 16.43
N LEU A 48 -5.18 0.73 17.07
CA LEU A 48 -6.36 1.26 16.35
C LEU A 48 -6.09 2.61 15.65
N GLU A 49 -4.96 3.26 15.95
CA GLU A 49 -4.56 4.51 15.31
C GLU A 49 -3.90 4.27 13.95
N ASN A 50 -3.19 3.15 13.79
CA ASN A 50 -2.41 2.84 12.57
C ASN A 50 -2.97 1.68 11.72
N ALA A 51 -3.88 0.87 12.26
CA ALA A 51 -4.52 -0.23 11.54
C ALA A 51 -6.03 -0.29 11.78
N ILE A 52 -6.77 -0.74 10.77
CA ILE A 52 -8.19 -1.06 10.88
C ILE A 52 -8.31 -2.48 11.43
N VAL A 53 -9.03 -2.64 12.53
CA VAL A 53 -9.22 -3.95 13.17
C VAL A 53 -10.65 -4.42 12.96
N LEU A 54 -10.79 -5.58 12.34
CA LEU A 54 -12.06 -6.24 12.07
C LEU A 54 -12.36 -7.25 13.19
N GLY A 55 -13.39 -6.98 13.96
CA GLY A 55 -13.99 -7.95 14.89
C GLY A 55 -15.02 -8.85 14.18
N GLU A 56 -15.64 -9.75 14.93
CA GLU A 56 -16.64 -10.68 14.39
C GLU A 56 -17.91 -9.96 13.89
N THR A 57 -18.27 -8.85 14.53
CA THR A 57 -19.53 -8.12 14.29
C THR A 57 -19.35 -6.77 13.60
N GLY A 58 -18.12 -6.24 13.52
CA GLY A 58 -17.91 -4.85 13.12
C GLY A 58 -16.43 -4.47 12.96
N VAL A 59 -16.21 -3.25 12.43
CA VAL A 59 -14.92 -2.56 12.53
C VAL A 59 -14.82 -1.99 13.95
N LEU A 60 -13.65 -2.16 14.59
CA LEU A 60 -13.43 -1.68 15.97
C LEU A 60 -12.98 -0.22 16.05
N ASN A 61 -12.49 0.34 14.95
CA ASN A 61 -12.10 1.75 14.86
C ASN A 61 -13.35 2.64 14.83
N ASN A 62 -13.20 3.89 15.31
CA ASN A 62 -14.29 4.88 15.33
C ASN A 62 -14.91 5.12 13.94
N ALA A 63 -14.07 5.22 12.90
CA ALA A 63 -14.51 5.37 11.52
C ALA A 63 -13.44 4.91 10.52
N LEU A 64 -13.91 4.55 9.32
CA LEU A 64 -13.05 4.46 8.14
C LEU A 64 -12.77 5.87 7.60
N ARG A 65 -11.60 6.05 6.99
CA ARG A 65 -11.24 7.27 6.25
C ARG A 65 -11.97 7.34 4.91
N PHE A 66 -12.26 6.17 4.34
CA PHE A 66 -13.01 6.00 3.10
C PHE A 66 -14.00 4.86 3.26
N GLU A 67 -15.17 4.94 2.61
CA GLU A 67 -16.13 3.82 2.60
C GLU A 67 -15.53 2.52 2.04
N ASP A 68 -14.59 2.66 1.11
CA ASP A 68 -13.88 1.59 0.43
C ASP A 68 -12.37 1.53 0.79
N GLU A 69 -12.03 1.90 2.03
CA GLU A 69 -10.63 1.98 2.52
C GLU A 69 -9.85 0.66 2.32
N PHE A 70 -10.52 -0.50 2.40
CA PHE A 70 -9.89 -1.81 2.23
C PHE A 70 -9.34 -2.05 0.81
N VAL A 71 -10.12 -1.75 -0.23
CA VAL A 71 -9.65 -1.92 -1.63
C VAL A 71 -8.62 -0.84 -1.99
N ARG A 72 -8.74 0.38 -1.45
CA ARG A 72 -7.73 1.43 -1.61
C ARG A 72 -6.39 1.02 -1.01
N HIS A 73 -6.38 0.40 0.18
CA HIS A 73 -5.16 -0.12 0.77
C HIS A 73 -4.54 -1.24 -0.08
N LYS A 74 -5.36 -2.10 -0.72
CA LYS A 74 -4.84 -3.12 -1.65
C LYS A 74 -4.25 -2.52 -2.94
N ILE A 75 -4.77 -1.38 -3.39
CA ILE A 75 -4.13 -0.59 -4.45
C ILE A 75 -2.81 0.00 -3.95
N LEU A 76 -2.77 0.55 -2.74
CA LEU A 76 -1.53 1.04 -2.13
C LEU A 76 -0.46 -0.06 -2.04
N ASP A 77 -0.84 -1.27 -1.61
CA ASP A 77 0.05 -2.44 -1.57
C ASP A 77 0.66 -2.72 -2.95
N VAL A 78 -0.16 -2.83 -4.01
CA VAL A 78 0.36 -3.16 -5.34
C VAL A 78 1.24 -2.06 -5.94
N LEU A 79 0.95 -0.78 -5.64
CA LEU A 79 1.81 0.33 -6.05
C LEU A 79 3.17 0.27 -5.35
N GLY A 80 3.18 -0.06 -4.05
CA GLY A 80 4.42 -0.26 -3.29
C GLY A 80 5.23 -1.45 -3.80
N ASP A 81 4.58 -2.58 -4.07
CA ASP A 81 5.24 -3.78 -4.58
C ASP A 81 5.80 -3.56 -6.00
N LEU A 82 5.08 -2.83 -6.86
CA LEU A 82 5.56 -2.49 -8.21
C LEU A 82 6.72 -1.49 -8.21
N ALA A 83 6.88 -0.68 -7.16
CA ALA A 83 8.03 0.21 -7.03
C ALA A 83 9.37 -0.57 -7.01
N LEU A 84 9.34 -1.87 -6.69
CA LEU A 84 10.50 -2.77 -6.76
C LEU A 84 11.07 -2.96 -8.18
N VAL A 85 10.31 -2.63 -9.23
CA VAL A 85 10.80 -2.59 -10.62
C VAL A 85 11.89 -1.50 -10.79
N GLY A 86 11.93 -0.51 -9.90
CA GLY A 86 12.97 0.53 -9.88
C GLY A 86 12.69 1.74 -10.77
N TYR A 87 11.61 1.72 -11.55
CA TYR A 87 11.17 2.83 -12.39
C TYR A 87 9.64 3.02 -12.27
N PRO A 88 9.13 4.26 -12.43
CA PRO A 88 7.70 4.49 -12.58
C PRO A 88 7.15 3.70 -13.77
N VAL A 89 6.14 2.88 -13.52
CA VAL A 89 5.50 2.06 -14.56
C VAL A 89 4.42 2.87 -15.26
N MET A 90 4.55 3.02 -16.58
CA MET A 90 3.48 3.54 -17.43
C MET A 90 2.75 2.39 -18.09
N GLY A 91 1.52 2.13 -17.65
CA GLY A 91 0.71 1.04 -18.17
C GLY A 91 -0.64 0.94 -17.47
N HIS A 92 -1.36 -0.14 -17.76
CA HIS A 92 -2.62 -0.48 -17.10
C HIS A 92 -2.43 -1.78 -16.32
N LEU A 93 -2.62 -1.71 -15.00
CA LEU A 93 -2.52 -2.86 -14.11
C LEU A 93 -3.91 -3.33 -13.71
N VAL A 94 -4.15 -4.64 -13.84
CA VAL A 94 -5.36 -5.31 -13.33
C VAL A 94 -4.93 -6.39 -12.36
N ALA A 95 -5.44 -6.32 -11.13
CA ALA A 95 -5.16 -7.30 -10.09
C ALA A 95 -6.47 -7.83 -9.50
N HIS A 96 -6.61 -9.16 -9.46
CA HIS A 96 -7.77 -9.84 -8.87
C HIS A 96 -7.33 -10.66 -7.66
N ARG A 97 -7.76 -10.26 -6.46
CA ARG A 97 -7.38 -10.91 -5.19
C ARG A 97 -5.85 -11.07 -5.05
N GLY A 98 -5.11 -10.09 -5.54
CA GLY A 98 -3.65 -10.06 -5.45
C GLY A 98 -3.17 -9.75 -4.03
N GLY A 99 -1.97 -10.25 -3.72
CA GLY A 99 -1.23 -9.94 -2.50
C GLY A 99 0.26 -9.91 -2.81
N HIS A 100 1.07 -9.53 -1.81
CA HIS A 100 2.50 -9.24 -2.01
C HIS A 100 3.26 -10.33 -2.78
N ALA A 101 3.06 -11.62 -2.47
CA ALA A 101 3.73 -12.69 -3.20
C ALA A 101 3.45 -12.68 -4.71
N LEU A 102 2.19 -12.43 -5.10
CA LEU A 102 1.81 -12.32 -6.52
C LEU A 102 2.39 -11.04 -7.14
N HIS A 103 2.31 -9.91 -6.45
CA HIS A 103 2.78 -8.63 -6.96
C HIS A 103 4.31 -8.62 -7.14
N THR A 104 5.06 -9.12 -6.16
CA THR A 104 6.53 -9.24 -6.26
C THR A 104 6.94 -10.21 -7.36
N SER A 105 6.23 -11.35 -7.51
CA SER A 105 6.47 -12.26 -8.63
C SER A 105 6.20 -11.60 -9.98
N PHE A 106 5.14 -10.79 -10.07
CA PHE A 106 4.84 -10.02 -11.27
C PHE A 106 5.91 -8.94 -11.56
N ALA A 107 6.37 -8.22 -10.54
CA ALA A 107 7.46 -7.26 -10.67
C ALA A 107 8.77 -7.93 -11.15
N ALA A 108 9.12 -9.09 -10.58
CA ALA A 108 10.25 -9.89 -11.06
C ALA A 108 10.08 -10.29 -12.53
N LYS A 109 8.88 -10.73 -12.92
CA LYS A 109 8.61 -11.11 -14.31
C LYS A 109 8.73 -9.93 -15.29
N ILE A 110 8.34 -8.72 -14.90
CA ILE A 110 8.58 -7.51 -15.72
C ILE A 110 10.08 -7.36 -15.99
N LEU A 111 10.93 -7.52 -14.97
CA LEU A 111 12.39 -7.37 -15.11
C LEU A 111 13.03 -8.47 -15.98
N GLU A 112 12.46 -9.67 -15.96
CA GLU A 112 12.90 -10.80 -16.79
C GLU A 112 12.50 -10.63 -18.27
N GLU A 113 11.25 -10.25 -18.52
CA GLU A 113 10.65 -10.17 -19.86
C GLU A 113 10.98 -8.84 -20.56
N ARG A 114 12.27 -8.62 -20.86
CA ARG A 114 12.79 -7.34 -21.41
C ARG A 114 12.16 -6.89 -22.72
N ASP A 115 11.62 -7.80 -23.51
CA ASP A 115 10.93 -7.49 -24.77
C ASP A 115 9.48 -7.01 -24.57
N SER A 116 8.96 -7.10 -23.34
CA SER A 116 7.58 -6.71 -23.00
C SER A 116 7.44 -5.25 -22.56
N TRP A 117 8.54 -4.49 -22.48
CA TRP A 117 8.55 -3.10 -22.07
C TRP A 117 9.70 -2.33 -22.71
N LYS A 118 9.67 -1.01 -22.57
CA LYS A 118 10.76 -0.11 -23.01
C LYS A 118 10.96 1.00 -21.99
N LEU A 119 12.22 1.39 -21.78
CA LEU A 119 12.49 2.67 -21.12
C LEU A 119 12.12 3.80 -22.07
N VAL A 120 11.45 4.80 -21.51
CA VAL A 120 11.16 6.04 -22.20
C VAL A 120 11.51 7.19 -21.29
N GLU A 121 12.02 8.27 -21.87
CA GLU A 121 12.21 9.51 -21.15
C GLU A 121 10.86 10.20 -21.01
N ALA A 122 10.42 10.42 -19.77
CA ALA A 122 9.31 11.32 -19.52
C ALA A 122 9.83 12.75 -19.65
N SER A 123 9.14 13.59 -20.42
CA SER A 123 9.32 15.04 -20.32
C SER A 123 8.81 15.46 -18.95
N ILE A 124 9.71 15.56 -17.98
CA ILE A 124 9.40 16.15 -16.68
C ILE A 124 9.13 17.63 -16.95
N ASP A 125 7.88 18.07 -16.81
CA ASP A 125 7.62 19.50 -16.67
C ASP A 125 8.25 19.94 -15.34
N PRO A 126 9.32 20.77 -15.35
CA PRO A 126 9.97 21.22 -14.13
C PRO A 126 9.01 21.96 -13.18
N ALA A 127 7.89 22.47 -13.69
CA ALA A 127 6.86 23.14 -12.89
C ALA A 127 5.94 22.17 -12.13
N ALA A 128 5.89 20.88 -12.52
CA ALA A 128 5.04 19.86 -11.93
C ALA A 128 5.72 19.11 -10.76
N VAL A 129 7.06 19.11 -10.67
CA VAL A 129 7.78 18.53 -9.55
C VAL A 129 7.80 19.53 -8.40
N LYS A 130 6.76 19.48 -7.55
CA LYS A 130 6.62 20.38 -6.40
C LYS A 130 6.80 19.72 -5.04
N VAL A 131 7.52 18.61 -4.87
CA VAL A 131 7.85 18.15 -3.52
C VAL A 131 9.22 17.49 -3.42
N PRO A 132 10.17 18.02 -2.62
CA PRO A 132 11.22 17.20 -2.05
C PRO A 132 10.57 16.33 -0.98
N VAL A 133 10.39 15.03 -1.24
CA VAL A 133 9.96 14.07 -0.22
C VAL A 133 11.06 13.99 0.83
N ARG A 134 10.92 14.79 1.90
CA ARG A 134 11.75 14.69 3.09
C ARG A 134 11.21 13.50 3.89
N VAL A 135 11.87 12.36 3.80
CA VAL A 135 11.68 11.27 4.77
C VAL A 135 12.37 11.72 6.06
N PRO A 136 11.64 11.98 7.16
CA PRO A 136 12.29 12.26 8.43
C PRO A 136 12.95 10.98 8.92
N VAL A 137 14.28 10.89 8.79
CA VAL A 137 15.07 9.90 9.52
C VAL A 137 15.16 10.41 10.94
N THR A 138 14.28 9.96 11.83
CA THR A 138 14.52 10.07 13.27
C THR A 138 15.72 9.20 13.59
N SER A 139 16.88 9.84 13.79
CA SER A 139 18.03 9.18 14.39
C SER A 139 17.62 8.68 15.77
N ALA A 140 17.53 7.36 15.94
CA ALA A 140 17.48 6.77 17.26
C ALA A 140 18.73 7.22 18.01
N ALA A 141 18.54 7.98 19.09
CA ALA A 141 19.60 8.34 20.01
C ALA A 141 20.31 7.06 20.46
N ARG A 142 21.61 6.96 20.17
CA ARG A 142 22.49 5.99 20.80
C ARG A 142 22.45 6.25 22.30
N LEU A 143 21.75 5.41 23.05
CA LEU A 143 21.98 5.29 24.49
C LEU A 143 23.29 4.52 24.64
N ALA A 144 24.34 5.25 25.00
CA ALA A 144 25.56 4.68 25.52
C ALA A 144 25.25 4.04 26.88
N ASN A 145 25.69 2.81 27.06
CA ASN A 145 26.12 2.23 28.34
C ASN A 145 27.42 1.48 28.06
#